data_AF-A0A522Z0L0-F1
#
_entry.id   AF-A0A522Z0L0-F1
#
_cell.length_a   1.000
_cell.length_b   1.000
_cell.length_c   1.000
_cell.angle_alpha   90.00
_cell.angle_beta   90.00
_cell.angle_gamma   90.00
#
_symmetry.space_group_name_H-M   'P 1'
#
loop_
_entity.id
_entity.type
_entity.pdbx_description
1 polymer ?
#
loop_
_entity_poly.entity_id
_entity_poly.type
_entity_poly.pdbx_seq_one_letter_code
_entity_poly.pdbx_strand_id
1 'polypeptide(L)' 'MSQILATPPKTRTLYYDLHFEKPTIHLNSTVSEATCHVCKKELKEGLGLTAKRFADKIVLVCDLHN' A
#
# COMPACT_ATOMS: atom_id res chain seq x y z
N MET A 1 53.69 -21.84 19.31
CA MET A 1 52.96 -22.20 18.08
C MET A 1 52.36 -20.94 17.52
N SER A 2 52.76 -20.62 16.30
CA SER A 2 52.44 -19.38 15.59
C SER A 2 51.06 -19.46 14.94
N GLN A 3 50.48 -18.28 14.68
CA GLN A 3 49.41 -17.99 13.72
C GLN A 3 48.01 -18.39 14.23
N ILE A 4 47.02 -17.49 14.34
CA ILE A 4 46.39 -16.77 13.23
C ILE A 4 46.02 -15.34 13.69
N LEU A 5 46.83 -14.34 13.32
CA LEU A 5 46.28 -13.02 13.00
C LEU A 5 45.81 -13.11 11.54
N ALA A 6 44.54 -13.46 11.33
CA ALA A 6 43.94 -13.35 10.01
C ALA A 6 43.92 -11.86 9.65
N THR A 7 44.70 -11.48 8.64
CA THR A 7 44.63 -10.13 8.10
C THR A 7 43.25 -9.93 7.47
N PRO A 8 42.57 -8.80 7.74
CA PRO A 8 41.27 -8.53 7.14
C PRO A 8 41.44 -8.44 5.62
N PRO A 9 40.57 -9.09 4.82
CA PRO A 9 40.67 -9.06 3.37
C PRO A 9 40.61 -7.62 2.85
N LYS A 10 41.52 -7.28 1.93
CA LYS A 10 41.68 -5.93 1.35
C LYS A 10 40.45 -5.45 0.57
N THR A 11 39.52 -6.32 0.26
CA THR A 11 38.37 -6.00 -0.58
C THR A 11 37.11 -6.44 0.14
N ARG A 12 36.22 -5.47 0.40
CA ARG A 12 34.87 -5.66 0.98
C ARG A 12 33.92 -6.32 -0.03
N THR A 13 34.40 -7.28 -0.81
CA THR A 13 33.74 -7.74 -2.05
C THR A 13 32.64 -8.77 -1.83
N LEU A 14 32.35 -9.17 -0.59
CA LEU A 14 31.32 -10.17 -0.30
C LEU A 14 29.98 -9.56 0.16
N TYR A 15 29.85 -8.23 0.19
CA TYR A 15 28.63 -7.56 0.65
C TYR A 15 28.02 -6.57 -0.35
N TYR A 16 28.55 -6.46 -1.58
CA TYR A 16 28.18 -5.36 -2.46
C TYR A 16 27.11 -5.62 -3.54
N ASP A 17 26.63 -6.85 -3.76
CA ASP A 17 25.74 -7.11 -4.91
C ASP A 17 24.42 -7.84 -4.57
N LEU A 18 23.78 -7.49 -3.44
CA LEU A 18 22.37 -7.82 -3.23
C LEU A 18 21.49 -6.56 -3.26
N HIS A 19 21.91 -5.53 -4.01
CA HIS A 19 21.05 -4.39 -4.28
C HIS A 19 20.10 -4.70 -5.44
N PHE A 20 18.99 -5.36 -5.12
CA PHE A 20 17.89 -5.49 -6.07
C PHE A 20 17.22 -4.13 -6.20
N GLU A 21 17.39 -3.47 -7.33
CA GLU A 21 16.56 -2.31 -7.68
C GLU A 21 15.10 -2.76 -7.65
N LYS A 22 14.30 -2.17 -6.75
CA LYS A 22 12.86 -2.40 -6.76
C LYS A 22 12.31 -1.68 -7.99
N PRO A 23 11.81 -2.39 -9.02
CA PRO A 23 11.14 -1.69 -10.10
C PRO A 23 9.96 -0.92 -9.49
N THR A 24 9.83 0.36 -9.83
CA THR A 24 8.65 1.15 -9.50
C THR A 24 7.51 0.64 -10.35
N ILE A 25 6.80 -0.38 -9.84
CA ILE A 25 5.63 -0.95 -10.50
C ILE A 25 4.47 0.00 -10.24
N HIS A 26 4.05 0.74 -11.26
CA HIS A 26 2.80 1.49 -11.22
C HIS A 26 1.63 0.52 -11.41
N LEU A 27 1.06 0.06 -10.30
CA LEU A 27 -0.17 -0.72 -10.30
C LEU A 27 -1.32 0.18 -10.69
N ASN A 28 -1.74 0.10 -11.96
CA ASN A 28 -2.96 0.74 -12.43
C ASN A 28 -4.17 -0.05 -11.90
N SER A 29 -4.67 0.36 -10.74
CA SER A 29 -5.96 -0.12 -10.23
C SER A 29 -7.08 0.47 -11.09
N THR A 30 -7.93 -0.39 -11.65
CA THR A 30 -9.22 0.03 -12.25
C THR A 30 -10.32 0.19 -11.21
N VAL A 31 -10.03 -0.11 -9.94
CA VAL A 31 -10.99 -0.04 -8.83
C VAL A 31 -10.80 1.30 -8.14
N SER A 32 -11.79 2.19 -8.29
CA SER A 32 -11.91 3.40 -7.48
C SER A 32 -12.56 3.06 -6.14
N GLU A 33 -12.03 3.62 -5.04
CA GLU A 33 -12.60 3.42 -3.72
C GLU A 33 -14.06 3.88 -3.65
N ALA A 34 -14.88 3.12 -2.92
CA ALA A 34 -16.27 3.47 -2.70
C ALA A 34 -16.34 4.76 -1.87
N THR A 35 -17.13 5.74 -2.33
CA THR A 35 -17.28 7.05 -1.67
C THR A 35 -18.73 7.32 -1.32
N CYS A 36 -18.95 8.06 -0.23
CA CYS A 36 -20.27 8.56 0.12
C CYS A 36 -20.72 9.63 -0.89
N HIS A 37 -21.93 9.50 -1.43
CA HIS A 37 -22.50 10.44 -2.40
C HIS A 37 -22.67 11.86 -1.82
N VAL A 38 -22.83 12.00 -0.49
CA VAL A 38 -23.07 13.30 0.16
C VAL A 38 -21.76 14.02 0.48
N CYS A 39 -20.87 13.39 1.25
CA CYS A 39 -19.65 14.03 1.74
C CYS A 39 -18.40 13.72 0.92
N LYS A 40 -18.51 12.85 -0.10
CA LYS A 40 -17.39 12.37 -0.94
C LYS A 40 -16.21 11.78 -0.15
N LYS A 41 -16.43 11.43 1.13
CA LYS A 41 -15.43 10.71 1.92
C LYS A 41 -15.35 9.27 1.41
N GLU A 42 -14.13 8.82 1.23
CA GLU A 42 -13.79 7.43 0.91
C GLU A 42 -14.13 6.50 2.07
N LEU A 43 -14.40 5.25 1.74
CA LEU A 43 -14.52 4.16 2.70
C LEU A 43 -13.17 3.97 3.40
N LYS A 44 -13.10 4.32 4.69
CA LYS A 44 -11.94 4.08 5.54
C LYS A 44 -12.26 3.01 6.58
N GLU A 45 -11.22 2.38 7.12
CA GLU A 45 -11.38 1.41 8.20
C GLU A 45 -12.22 1.99 9.35
N GLY A 46 -13.28 1.27 9.74
CA GLY A 46 -14.21 1.69 10.78
C GLY A 46 -15.37 2.59 10.33
N LEU A 47 -15.46 2.96 9.05
CA LEU A 47 -16.61 3.66 8.47
C LEU A 47 -17.41 2.70 7.57
N GLY A 48 -18.71 2.58 7.79
CA GLY A 48 -19.62 1.84 6.92
C GLY A 48 -20.15 2.72 5.77
N LEU A 49 -20.29 2.14 4.58
CA LEU A 49 -21.11 2.68 3.51
C LEU A 49 -22.36 1.80 3.34
N THR A 50 -23.53 2.42 3.42
CA THR A 50 -24.83 1.79 3.20
C THR A 50 -25.33 2.14 1.81
N ALA A 51 -25.78 1.13 1.05
CA ALA A 51 -26.43 1.34 -0.24
C ALA A 51 -27.90 1.73 -0.03
N LYS A 52 -28.30 2.90 -0.55
CA LYS A 52 -29.69 3.37 -0.55
C LYS A 52 -30.22 3.57 -1.95
N ARG A 53 -31.49 3.27 -2.14
CA ARG A 53 -32.20 3.52 -3.40
C ARG A 53 -32.85 4.91 -3.31
N PHE A 54 -32.37 5.84 -4.13
CA PHE A 54 -32.99 7.14 -4.33
C PHE A 54 -33.58 7.17 -5.74
N ALA A 55 -34.92 7.25 -5.81
CA ALA A 55 -35.67 7.03 -7.04
C ALA A 55 -35.28 5.68 -7.69
N ASP A 56 -34.53 5.72 -8.81
CA ASP A 56 -34.05 4.54 -9.54
C ASP A 56 -32.53 4.35 -9.53
N LYS A 57 -31.82 5.11 -8.70
CA LYS A 57 -30.37 4.97 -8.57
C LYS A 57 -30.00 4.46 -7.18
N ILE A 58 -29.05 3.53 -7.14
CA ILE A 58 -28.40 3.10 -5.91
C ILE A 58 -27.27 4.09 -5.64
N VAL A 59 -27.29 4.71 -4.46
CA VAL A 59 -26.24 5.62 -3.99
C VAL A 59 -25.65 5.07 -2.68
N LEU A 60 -24.36 5.27 -2.50
CA LEU A 60 -23.65 4.89 -1.29
C LEU A 60 -23.64 6.06 -0.32
N VAL A 61 -23.95 5.80 0.94
CA VAL A 61 -24.07 6.83 1.97
C VAL A 61 -23.37 6.36 3.24
N CYS A 62 -22.55 7.21 3.86
CA CYS A 62 -21.86 6.84 5.10
C CYS A 62 -22.81 6.88 6.31
N ASP A 63 -22.44 6.23 7.40
CA ASP A 63 -23.28 6.10 8.61
C ASP A 63 -23.79 7.44 9.17
N LEU A 64 -23.04 8.53 8.99
CA LEU A 64 -23.44 9.88 9.40
C LEU A 64 -24.58 10.48 8.56
N HIS A 65 -24.72 10.05 7.30
CA HIS A 65 -25.73 10.55 6.37
C HIS A 65 -26.78 9.48 6.04
N ASN A 66 -26.76 8.37 6.77
CA ASN A 66 -27.72 7.27 6.64
C ASN A 66 -29.12 7.82 6.92
#